data_AF-A0A817ZCM6-F1
#
_entry.id   AF-A0A817ZCM6-F1
#
_cell.length_a   1.000
_cell.length_b   1.000
_cell.length_c   1.000
_cell.angle_alpha   90.00
_cell.angle_beta   90.00
_cell.angle_gamma   90.00
#
_symmetry.space_group_name_H-M   'P 1'
#
loop_
_entity.id
_entity.type
_entity.pdbx_description
1 polymer ?
#
loop_
_entity_poly.entity_id
_entity_poly.type
_entity_poly.pdbx_seq_one_letter_code
_entity_poly.pdbx_strand_id
1 'polypeptide(L)'
;DDITNGFVYSINNEECEKGFISIEYNSILDKYFRNGIEENKKDGWIDKVYSSSNIQRKIEKDWKMVYLSRKKLNNNGIISWFIQFKSEQEQFYQFHRINIQCPSTTFDQYAQVICQLQIGDQQFIDLPQNSNSSFEYIIDEKINSLSNTRITFKIILTSSNDNNDDNAWQKVQLFRQSIEQISDDDQSHFLKINATIIKKHSN
;
A
#
# COMPACT_ATOMS: atom_id res chain seq x y z
N ASP A 1 1.83 17.58 -4.21
CA ASP A 1 0.54 17.55 -4.92
C ASP A 1 -0.38 16.50 -4.35
N ASP A 2 -1.65 16.53 -4.73
CA ASP A 2 -2.61 15.44 -4.50
C ASP A 2 -2.82 14.74 -5.85
N ILE A 3 -2.92 13.42 -5.84
CA ILE A 3 -3.06 12.57 -7.04
C ILE A 3 -4.41 11.87 -7.00
N THR A 4 -5.13 11.94 -8.10
CA THR A 4 -6.30 11.12 -8.39
C THR A 4 -6.07 10.35 -9.69
N ASN A 5 -6.36 9.05 -9.69
CA ASN A 5 -6.19 8.16 -10.85
C ASN A 5 -4.76 8.15 -11.44
N GLY A 6 -3.76 8.01 -10.56
CA GLY A 6 -2.34 7.92 -10.86
C GLY A 6 -1.93 6.54 -11.39
N PHE A 7 -0.90 5.95 -10.79
CA PHE A 7 -0.26 4.74 -11.32
C PHE A 7 -1.13 3.49 -11.15
N VAL A 8 -1.14 2.65 -12.20
CA VAL A 8 -1.87 1.38 -12.25
C VAL A 8 -0.87 0.26 -12.49
N TYR A 9 -0.76 -0.68 -11.55
CA TYR A 9 0.05 -1.89 -11.71
C TYR A 9 -0.70 -2.87 -12.61
N SER A 10 -0.42 -2.83 -13.92
CA SER A 10 -0.97 -3.76 -14.88
C SER A 10 -0.16 -5.06 -14.90
N ILE A 11 -0.80 -6.18 -14.56
CA ILE A 11 -0.17 -7.51 -14.54
C ILE A 11 0.28 -7.89 -15.95
N ASN A 12 1.49 -8.46 -16.04
CA ASN A 12 2.08 -8.92 -17.30
C ASN A 12 2.01 -10.45 -17.45
N ASN A 13 2.37 -10.97 -18.64
CA ASN A 13 2.31 -12.40 -18.92
C ASN A 13 3.24 -13.22 -18.03
N GLU A 14 4.44 -12.70 -17.73
CA GLU A 14 5.42 -13.39 -16.89
C GLU A 14 4.89 -13.57 -15.46
N GLU A 15 4.20 -12.57 -14.91
CA GLU A 15 3.55 -12.64 -13.59
C GLU A 15 2.39 -13.63 -13.57
N CYS A 16 1.59 -13.67 -14.64
CA CYS A 16 0.55 -14.69 -14.80
C CYS A 16 1.13 -16.11 -14.88
N GLU A 17 2.23 -16.30 -15.59
CA GLU A 17 2.92 -17.59 -15.72
C GLU A 17 3.59 -18.03 -14.41
N LYS A 18 4.22 -17.09 -13.68
CA LYS A 18 4.79 -17.33 -12.36
C LYS A 18 3.74 -17.50 -11.26
N GLY A 19 2.53 -16.99 -11.48
CA GLY A 19 1.41 -17.10 -10.55
C GLY A 19 1.44 -16.10 -9.40
N PHE A 20 2.20 -15.01 -9.49
CA PHE A 20 2.20 -13.96 -8.48
C PHE A 20 2.73 -12.61 -8.97
N ILE A 21 2.42 -11.57 -8.20
CA ILE A 21 3.05 -10.25 -8.24
C ILE A 21 3.41 -9.81 -6.80
N SER A 22 4.59 -9.24 -6.62
CA SER A 22 5.04 -8.55 -5.40
C SER A 22 5.28 -7.08 -5.72
N ILE A 23 4.74 -6.19 -4.90
CA ILE A 23 5.00 -4.74 -4.92
C ILE A 23 5.53 -4.35 -3.55
N GLU A 24 6.69 -3.72 -3.51
CA GLU A 24 7.36 -3.34 -2.28
C GLU A 24 7.74 -1.86 -2.32
N TYR A 25 7.70 -1.18 -1.18
CA TYR A 25 8.19 0.19 -1.06
C TYR A 25 9.10 0.35 0.15
N ASN A 26 10.28 0.92 -0.11
CA ASN A 26 11.31 1.25 0.87
C ASN A 26 11.33 2.77 1.08
N SER A 27 11.04 3.22 2.31
CA SER A 27 10.96 4.63 2.67
C SER A 27 12.31 5.33 2.80
N ILE A 28 13.41 4.61 3.08
CA ILE A 28 14.76 5.15 3.10
C ILE A 28 15.21 5.49 1.69
N LEU A 29 15.15 4.50 0.80
CA LEU A 29 15.55 4.67 -0.60
C LEU A 29 14.56 5.53 -1.37
N ASP A 30 13.33 5.65 -0.85
CA ASP A 30 12.20 6.30 -1.53
C ASP A 30 11.88 5.58 -2.85
N LYS A 31 11.91 4.24 -2.81
CA LYS A 31 11.87 3.37 -3.99
C LYS A 31 10.86 2.25 -3.92
N TYR A 32 10.22 1.99 -5.07
CA TYR A 32 9.41 0.81 -5.30
C TYR A 32 10.20 -0.30 -6.00
N PHE A 33 9.87 -1.52 -5.62
CA PHE A 33 10.34 -2.73 -6.25
C PHE A 33 9.13 -3.56 -6.69
N ARG A 34 9.16 -4.09 -7.90
CA ARG A 34 8.18 -5.03 -8.41
C ARG A 34 8.87 -6.36 -8.66
N ASN A 35 8.45 -7.41 -7.96
CA ASN A 35 9.09 -8.72 -7.98
C ASN A 35 10.62 -8.65 -7.72
N GLY A 36 11.03 -7.77 -6.79
CA GLY A 36 12.44 -7.52 -6.47
C GLY A 36 13.21 -6.64 -7.45
N ILE A 37 12.57 -6.16 -8.53
CA ILE A 37 13.19 -5.28 -9.52
C ILE A 37 12.77 -3.84 -9.23
N GLU A 38 13.75 -2.94 -9.07
CA GLU A 38 13.50 -1.51 -8.88
C GLU A 38 12.71 -0.94 -10.07
N GLU A 39 11.62 -0.23 -9.80
CA GLU A 39 10.68 0.24 -10.82
C GLU A 39 10.53 1.78 -10.89
N ASN A 40 11.23 2.50 -10.02
CA ASN A 40 11.05 3.95 -9.87
C ASN A 40 11.46 4.75 -11.12
N LYS A 41 10.70 5.80 -11.38
CA LYS A 41 11.17 6.96 -12.14
C LYS A 41 11.46 8.08 -11.12
N LYS A 42 11.54 9.34 -11.52
CA LYS A 42 12.29 10.36 -10.77
C LYS A 42 11.71 10.80 -9.42
N ASP A 43 10.43 10.56 -9.12
CA ASP A 43 9.73 11.32 -8.07
C ASP A 43 9.43 10.52 -6.78
N GLY A 44 10.03 9.34 -6.62
CA GLY A 44 10.04 8.60 -5.35
C GLY A 44 8.71 7.91 -5.02
N TRP A 45 8.25 8.00 -3.78
CA TRP A 45 7.02 7.33 -3.31
C TRP A 45 5.76 7.71 -4.11
N ILE A 46 5.73 8.92 -4.67
CA ILE A 46 4.54 9.42 -5.34
C ILE A 46 4.36 8.86 -6.76
N ASP A 47 5.42 8.30 -7.36
CA ASP A 47 5.40 7.81 -8.74
C ASP A 47 4.51 6.59 -8.96
N LYS A 48 4.27 5.82 -7.90
CA LYS A 48 3.61 4.51 -8.00
C LYS A 48 2.37 4.37 -7.14
N VAL A 49 1.82 5.48 -6.66
CA VAL A 49 0.52 5.49 -5.99
C VAL A 49 -0.59 5.68 -7.02
N TYR A 50 -1.72 5.02 -6.78
CA TYR A 50 -2.93 5.24 -7.55
C TYR A 50 -3.64 6.52 -7.13
N SER A 51 -3.70 6.80 -5.83
CA SER A 51 -4.18 8.09 -5.35
C SER A 51 -3.44 8.49 -4.09
N SER A 52 -3.31 9.80 -3.89
CA SER A 52 -2.80 10.34 -2.64
C SER A 52 -3.40 11.71 -2.37
N SER A 53 -3.79 11.97 -1.14
CA SER A 53 -4.16 13.31 -0.69
C SER A 53 -3.61 13.54 0.70
N ASN A 54 -3.06 14.74 0.92
CA ASN A 54 -2.53 15.14 2.22
C ASN A 54 -1.46 14.18 2.79
N ILE A 55 -0.63 13.57 1.95
CA ILE A 55 0.52 12.75 2.36
C ILE A 55 1.84 13.43 2.00
N GLN A 56 2.84 13.26 2.85
CA GLN A 56 4.21 13.66 2.59
C GLN A 56 5.18 12.60 3.11
N ARG A 57 6.36 12.56 2.50
CA ARG A 57 7.53 11.88 3.06
C ARG A 57 8.30 12.87 3.93
N LYS A 58 8.59 12.48 5.17
CA LYS A 58 9.33 13.29 6.13
C LYS A 58 10.65 12.62 6.46
N ILE A 59 11.73 13.41 6.41
CA ILE A 59 13.04 13.04 6.95
C ILE A 59 13.30 13.92 8.17
N GLU A 60 13.51 13.29 9.31
CA GLU A 60 13.92 13.93 10.56
C GLU A 60 15.41 13.69 10.77
N LYS A 61 16.24 14.71 10.52
CA LYS A 61 17.70 14.58 10.67
C LYS A 61 18.13 14.36 12.11
N ASP A 62 17.47 15.04 13.04
CA ASP A 62 17.80 14.96 14.48
C ASP A 62 17.48 13.57 15.05
N TRP A 63 16.34 13.00 14.65
CA TRP A 63 15.91 11.66 15.07
C TRP A 63 16.44 10.54 14.18
N LYS A 64 17.07 10.90 13.06
CA LYS A 64 17.57 9.97 12.03
C LYS A 64 16.47 9.03 11.54
N MET A 65 15.29 9.56 11.28
CA MET A 65 14.11 8.78 10.92
C MET A 65 13.51 9.25 9.60
N VAL A 66 12.91 8.32 8.87
CA VAL A 66 12.14 8.59 7.66
C VAL A 66 10.82 7.82 7.70
N TYR A 67 9.76 8.46 7.22
CA TYR A 67 8.40 7.89 7.20
C TYR A 67 7.50 8.67 6.24
N LEU A 68 6.35 8.09 5.91
CA LEU A 68 5.22 8.85 5.34
C LEU A 68 4.28 9.28 6.47
N SER A 69 3.76 10.50 6.39
CA SER A 69 2.78 11.03 7.34
C SER A 69 1.78 11.93 6.62
N ARG A 70 0.84 12.50 7.37
CA ARG A 70 0.00 13.58 6.84
C ARG A 70 0.84 14.84 6.56
N LYS A 71 0.38 15.73 5.69
CA LYS A 71 0.91 17.11 5.67
C LYS A 71 0.39 17.86 6.91
N LYS A 72 0.97 19.03 7.22
CA LYS A 72 0.49 19.95 8.28
C LYS A 72 -0.84 20.60 7.89
N LEU A 73 -1.86 19.79 7.69
CA LEU A 73 -3.23 20.16 7.36
C LEU A 73 -4.14 19.37 8.30
N ASN A 74 -5.17 20.03 8.84
CA ASN A 74 -6.15 19.41 9.76
C ASN A 74 -7.17 18.55 8.99
N ASN A 75 -6.67 17.67 8.13
CA ASN A 75 -7.43 16.76 7.28
C ASN A 75 -6.85 15.35 7.39
N ASN A 76 -7.63 14.36 6.95
CA ASN A 76 -7.13 12.99 6.83
C ASN A 76 -6.05 12.91 5.74
N GLY A 77 -5.10 12.00 5.91
CA GLY A 77 -4.18 11.60 4.85
C GLY A 77 -4.72 10.35 4.17
N ILE A 78 -4.64 10.28 2.85
CA ILE A 78 -5.09 9.11 2.07
C ILE A 78 -3.99 8.74 1.08
N ILE A 79 -3.71 7.43 0.97
CA ILE A 79 -2.81 6.86 -0.04
C ILE A 79 -3.37 5.53 -0.51
N SER A 80 -3.26 5.22 -1.80
CA SER A 80 -3.69 3.93 -2.32
C SER A 80 -2.83 3.41 -3.47
N TRP A 81 -2.90 2.09 -3.67
CA TRP A 81 -2.29 1.37 -4.78
C TRP A 81 -3.37 0.56 -5.49
N PHE A 82 -3.29 0.53 -6.82
CA PHE A 82 -4.25 -0.16 -7.67
C PHE A 82 -3.54 -1.13 -8.60
N ILE A 83 -4.00 -2.37 -8.58
CA ILE A 83 -3.43 -3.50 -9.33
C ILE A 83 -4.55 -4.11 -10.17
N GLN A 84 -4.29 -4.37 -11.45
CA GLN A 84 -5.26 -5.01 -12.32
C GLN A 84 -4.60 -5.89 -13.36
N PHE A 85 -5.33 -6.88 -13.87
CA PHE A 85 -4.97 -7.54 -15.13
C PHE A 85 -5.18 -6.59 -16.32
N LYS A 86 -4.39 -6.73 -17.38
CA LYS A 86 -4.80 -6.14 -18.67
C LYS A 86 -5.93 -6.97 -19.24
N SER A 87 -6.69 -6.38 -20.17
CA SER A 87 -7.90 -6.98 -20.73
C SER A 87 -7.67 -8.37 -21.33
N GLU A 88 -6.49 -8.64 -21.87
CA GLU A 88 -6.11 -9.94 -22.45
C GLU A 88 -5.96 -11.03 -21.39
N GLN A 89 -5.34 -10.73 -20.24
CA GLN A 89 -5.12 -11.69 -19.15
C GLN A 89 -6.35 -11.82 -18.25
N GLU A 90 -7.16 -10.76 -18.14
CA GLU A 90 -8.36 -10.69 -17.30
C GLU A 90 -9.37 -11.82 -17.60
N GLN A 91 -9.42 -12.31 -18.83
CA GLN A 91 -10.31 -13.41 -19.22
C GLN A 91 -9.87 -14.77 -18.68
N PHE A 92 -8.57 -14.96 -18.44
CA PHE A 92 -7.98 -16.26 -18.11
C PHE A 92 -7.45 -16.34 -16.69
N TYR A 93 -7.18 -15.21 -16.05
CA TYR A 93 -6.54 -15.15 -14.74
C TYR A 93 -7.34 -14.33 -13.74
N GLN A 94 -7.15 -14.64 -12.46
CA GLN A 94 -7.74 -13.93 -11.33
C GLN A 94 -6.80 -13.94 -10.13
N PHE A 95 -7.03 -13.01 -9.21
CA PHE A 95 -6.43 -13.04 -7.89
C PHE A 95 -7.08 -14.13 -7.03
N HIS A 96 -6.25 -14.85 -6.28
CA HIS A 96 -6.69 -15.89 -5.34
C HIS A 96 -6.37 -15.52 -3.90
N ARG A 97 -5.18 -14.96 -3.65
CA ARG A 97 -4.72 -14.62 -2.32
C ARG A 97 -3.98 -13.29 -2.34
N ILE A 98 -4.17 -12.49 -1.30
CA ILE A 98 -3.53 -11.19 -1.14
C ILE A 98 -2.89 -11.17 0.24
N ASN A 99 -1.58 -10.96 0.28
CA ASN A 99 -0.81 -10.77 1.50
C ASN A 99 -0.26 -9.36 1.49
N ILE A 100 -0.53 -8.59 2.55
CA ILE A 100 -0.03 -7.22 2.63
C ILE A 100 0.63 -7.00 3.98
N GLN A 101 1.81 -6.41 3.92
CA GLN A 101 2.55 -5.89 5.06
C GLN A 101 2.43 -4.37 5.02
N CYS A 102 1.87 -3.77 6.07
CA CYS A 102 1.71 -2.33 6.21
C CYS A 102 2.21 -1.84 7.57
N PRO A 103 3.54 -1.74 7.77
CA PRO A 103 4.13 -1.28 9.01
C PRO A 103 3.76 0.17 9.30
N SER A 104 3.33 0.44 10.53
CA SER A 104 2.94 1.79 10.94
C SER A 104 3.20 2.02 12.43
N THR A 105 3.34 3.28 12.80
CA THR A 105 3.55 3.71 14.19
C THR A 105 2.59 4.87 14.50
N THR A 106 1.88 4.75 15.62
CA THR A 106 1.07 5.82 16.19
C THR A 106 1.66 6.27 17.52
N PHE A 107 1.63 7.58 17.81
CA PHE A 107 2.28 8.18 18.99
C PHE A 107 1.31 8.70 20.07
N ASP A 108 0.01 8.57 19.86
CA ASP A 108 -1.01 8.79 20.89
C ASP A 108 -2.29 8.00 20.60
N GLN A 109 -3.26 8.10 21.52
CA GLN A 109 -4.55 7.42 21.45
C GLN A 109 -5.54 8.03 20.44
N TYR A 110 -5.23 9.20 19.88
CA TYR A 110 -6.09 9.91 18.92
C TYR A 110 -5.67 9.61 17.48
N ALA A 111 -4.43 9.20 17.28
CA ALA A 111 -3.82 8.80 16.03
C ALA A 111 -4.25 7.40 15.61
N GLN A 112 -4.77 7.28 14.39
CA GLN A 112 -5.24 6.00 13.84
C GLN A 112 -4.75 5.82 12.40
N VAL A 113 -4.46 4.57 12.06
CA VAL A 113 -4.31 4.11 10.68
C VAL A 113 -5.56 3.28 10.35
N ILE A 114 -6.08 3.37 9.13
CA ILE A 114 -7.17 2.50 8.68
C ILE A 114 -6.73 1.92 7.35
N CYS A 115 -6.61 0.60 7.30
CA CYS A 115 -6.25 -0.14 6.10
C CYS A 115 -7.51 -0.73 5.48
N GLN A 116 -7.72 -0.50 4.19
CA GLN A 116 -8.89 -0.99 3.46
C GLN A 116 -8.48 -1.71 2.18
N LEU A 117 -9.17 -2.80 1.87
CA LEU A 117 -8.99 -3.58 0.65
C LEU A 117 -10.29 -3.62 -0.15
N GLN A 118 -10.19 -3.43 -1.46
CA GLN A 118 -11.29 -3.60 -2.39
C GLN A 118 -10.89 -4.61 -3.46
N ILE A 119 -11.79 -5.55 -3.77
CA ILE A 119 -11.62 -6.56 -4.82
C ILE A 119 -12.66 -6.31 -5.91
N GLY A 120 -12.23 -6.18 -7.17
CA GLY A 120 -13.09 -5.81 -8.27
C GLY A 120 -13.84 -4.50 -7.98
N ASP A 121 -15.15 -4.52 -8.18
CA ASP A 121 -16.05 -3.39 -7.91
C ASP A 121 -16.80 -3.53 -6.57
N GLN A 122 -16.32 -4.40 -5.67
CA GLN A 122 -16.94 -4.61 -4.35
C GLN A 122 -16.75 -3.41 -3.42
N GLN A 123 -17.40 -3.42 -2.26
CA GLN A 123 -17.15 -2.42 -1.22
C GLN A 123 -15.76 -2.61 -0.59
N PHE A 124 -15.19 -1.53 -0.05
CA PHE A 124 -13.98 -1.61 0.74
C PHE A 124 -14.24 -2.39 2.03
N ILE A 125 -13.33 -3.30 2.35
CA ILE A 125 -13.31 -4.09 3.58
C ILE A 125 -12.22 -3.51 4.48
N ASP A 126 -12.56 -3.19 5.73
CA ASP A 126 -11.60 -2.79 6.74
C ASP A 126 -10.74 -3.99 7.16
N LEU A 127 -9.43 -3.78 7.16
CA LEU A 127 -8.46 -4.78 7.53
C LEU A 127 -8.09 -4.61 9.01
N PRO A 128 -7.97 -5.72 9.77
CA PRO A 128 -7.65 -5.65 11.18
C PRO A 128 -6.27 -4.99 11.40
N GLN A 129 -6.21 -4.03 12.32
CA GLN A 129 -5.00 -3.29 12.65
C GLN A 129 -4.22 -3.93 13.81
N ASN A 130 -2.91 -4.14 13.62
CA ASN A 130 -1.95 -4.31 14.71
C ASN A 130 -0.61 -3.60 14.39
N SER A 131 0.27 -3.42 15.37
CA SER A 131 1.51 -2.62 15.23
C SER A 131 2.51 -3.13 14.16
N ASN A 132 2.34 -4.34 13.64
CA ASN A 132 3.13 -4.92 12.54
C ASN A 132 2.24 -5.35 11.34
N SER A 133 1.08 -4.70 11.18
CA SER A 133 -0.07 -5.08 10.33
C SER A 133 0.30 -5.86 9.08
N SER A 134 0.40 -7.17 9.24
CA SER A 134 0.49 -8.14 8.15
C SER A 134 -0.85 -8.83 8.08
N PHE A 135 -1.46 -8.84 6.90
CA PHE A 135 -2.77 -9.43 6.70
C PHE A 135 -2.79 -10.32 5.47
N GLU A 136 -3.54 -11.41 5.58
CA GLU A 136 -3.82 -12.33 4.48
C GLU A 136 -5.32 -12.27 4.19
N TYR A 137 -5.67 -12.15 2.92
CA TYR A 137 -7.02 -12.24 2.41
C TYR A 137 -7.06 -13.32 1.33
N ILE A 138 -7.90 -14.35 1.54
CA ILE A 138 -8.14 -15.43 0.57
C ILE A 138 -9.49 -15.15 -0.09
N ILE A 139 -9.49 -15.08 -1.42
CA ILE A 139 -10.66 -14.78 -2.21
C ILE A 139 -11.44 -16.08 -2.42
N ASP A 140 -12.69 -16.13 -1.97
CA ASP A 140 -13.57 -17.28 -2.21
C ASP A 140 -14.03 -17.33 -3.67
N GLU A 141 -13.61 -18.37 -4.37
CA GLU A 141 -13.91 -18.61 -5.79
C GLU A 141 -15.40 -18.82 -6.06
N LYS A 142 -16.19 -19.25 -5.07
CA LYS A 142 -17.62 -19.54 -5.23
C LYS A 142 -18.52 -18.32 -5.04
N ILE A 143 -18.04 -17.30 -4.33
CA ILE A 143 -18.85 -16.13 -3.93
C ILE A 143 -18.65 -14.96 -4.91
N ASN A 144 -17.54 -14.92 -5.65
CA ASN A 144 -17.17 -13.78 -6.49
C ASN A 144 -17.21 -14.12 -7.99
N SER A 145 -18.42 -14.19 -8.57
CA SER A 145 -18.61 -14.20 -10.03
C SER A 145 -18.28 -12.85 -10.70
N LEU A 146 -17.91 -11.84 -9.90
CA LEU A 146 -17.52 -10.50 -10.33
C LEU A 146 -16.00 -10.34 -10.17
N SER A 147 -15.30 -10.34 -11.31
CA SER A 147 -14.00 -9.70 -11.56
C SER A 147 -13.04 -9.52 -10.35
N ASN A 148 -12.55 -10.62 -9.78
CA ASN A 148 -11.36 -10.64 -8.91
C ASN A 148 -10.07 -10.33 -9.71
N THR A 149 -10.15 -9.36 -10.61
CA THR A 149 -9.17 -9.01 -11.62
C THR A 149 -8.58 -7.62 -11.35
N ARG A 150 -9.08 -6.96 -10.31
CA ARG A 150 -8.65 -5.64 -9.84
C ARG A 150 -8.61 -5.64 -8.32
N ILE A 151 -7.62 -4.96 -7.76
CA ILE A 151 -7.46 -4.77 -6.33
C ILE A 151 -7.10 -3.30 -6.06
N THR A 152 -7.75 -2.70 -5.08
CA THR A 152 -7.31 -1.42 -4.51
C THR A 152 -6.94 -1.62 -3.04
N PHE A 153 -5.69 -1.34 -2.68
CA PHE A 153 -5.28 -1.22 -1.28
C PHE A 153 -5.18 0.25 -0.90
N LYS A 154 -5.85 0.65 0.17
CA LYS A 154 -5.98 2.05 0.60
C LYS A 154 -5.65 2.18 2.07
N ILE A 155 -4.89 3.21 2.43
CA ILE A 155 -4.58 3.57 3.80
C ILE A 155 -5.12 4.97 4.07
N ILE A 156 -5.77 5.13 5.21
CA ILE A 156 -6.27 6.41 5.73
C ILE A 156 -5.55 6.70 7.05
N LEU A 157 -4.91 7.85 7.15
CA LEU A 157 -4.29 8.36 8.37
C LEU A 157 -5.22 9.41 8.98
N THR A 158 -5.56 9.27 10.25
CA THR A 158 -6.47 10.19 10.94
C THR A 158 -5.92 10.58 12.31
N SER A 159 -6.34 11.73 12.82
CA SER A 159 -6.25 12.04 14.24
C SER A 159 -7.51 12.75 14.70
N SER A 160 -8.08 12.32 15.82
CA SER A 160 -9.24 13.00 16.42
C SER A 160 -8.86 14.22 17.26
N ASN A 161 -7.56 14.57 17.34
CA ASN A 161 -7.07 15.70 18.14
C ASN A 161 -6.41 16.81 17.32
N ASP A 162 -6.68 16.88 16.01
CA ASP A 162 -6.07 17.83 15.07
C ASP A 162 -6.22 19.31 15.49
N ASN A 163 -7.30 19.66 16.21
CA ASN A 163 -7.56 21.03 16.61
C ASN A 163 -6.83 21.46 17.90
N ASN A 164 -6.24 20.53 18.64
CA ASN A 164 -5.58 20.82 19.92
C ASN A 164 -4.09 20.43 19.93
N ASP A 165 -3.57 19.94 18.80
CA ASP A 165 -2.18 19.49 18.69
C ASP A 165 -1.59 19.80 17.31
N ASP A 166 -0.74 20.82 17.27
CA ASP A 166 -0.01 21.27 16.08
C ASP A 166 0.88 20.17 15.46
N ASN A 167 1.15 19.09 16.20
CA ASN A 167 1.95 17.95 15.74
C ASN A 167 1.11 16.72 15.40
N ALA A 168 -0.23 16.78 15.42
CA ALA A 168 -1.09 15.64 15.13
C ALA A 168 -0.82 15.01 13.75
N TRP A 169 -0.39 15.81 12.77
CA TRP A 169 -0.04 15.36 11.42
C TRP A 169 1.07 14.30 11.36
N GLN A 170 2.02 14.33 12.31
CA GLN A 170 3.14 13.39 12.39
C GLN A 170 2.94 12.28 13.41
N LYS A 171 1.81 12.24 14.11
CA LYS A 171 1.52 11.19 15.10
C LYS A 171 1.04 9.88 14.50
N VAL A 172 0.80 9.86 13.19
CA VAL A 172 0.57 8.66 12.40
C VAL A 172 1.67 8.58 11.35
N GLN A 173 2.45 7.52 11.38
CA GLN A 173 3.62 7.35 10.53
C GLN A 173 3.61 5.98 9.86
N LEU A 174 3.64 5.95 8.53
CA LEU A 174 3.76 4.73 7.75
C LEU A 174 5.23 4.47 7.43
N PHE A 175 5.62 3.20 7.45
CA PHE A 175 6.93 2.75 6.98
C PHE A 175 8.09 3.47 7.69
N ARG A 176 7.92 3.74 9.00
CA ARG A 176 8.90 4.44 9.82
C ARG A 176 10.16 3.59 9.95
N GLN A 177 11.29 4.14 9.52
CA GLN A 177 12.59 3.46 9.52
C GLN A 177 13.71 4.42 9.93
N SER A 178 14.74 3.89 10.57
CA SER A 178 15.97 4.65 10.85
C SER A 178 16.79 4.82 9.57
N ILE A 179 17.24 6.04 9.26
CA ILE A 179 18.11 6.28 8.09
C ILE A 179 19.51 5.67 8.23
N GLU A 180 19.87 5.21 9.43
CA GLU A 180 21.14 4.51 9.68
C GLU A 180 21.04 3.01 9.36
N GLN A 181 19.82 2.45 9.29
CA GLN A 181 19.58 1.07 8.84
C GLN A 181 19.60 1.03 7.30
N ILE A 182 20.80 1.00 6.73
CA ILE A 182 21.00 0.96 5.26
C ILE A 182 21.05 -0.50 4.74
N SER A 183 21.04 -1.51 5.62
CA SER A 183 21.07 -2.91 5.19
C SER A 183 19.73 -3.34 4.57
N ASP A 184 19.77 -3.86 3.35
CA ASP A 184 18.62 -4.44 2.64
C ASP A 184 18.04 -5.71 3.31
N ASP A 185 18.71 -6.22 4.35
CA ASP A 185 18.33 -7.42 5.09
C ASP A 185 17.06 -7.23 5.95
N ASP A 186 16.79 -6.00 6.41
CA ASP A 186 15.61 -5.70 7.23
C ASP A 186 14.50 -5.02 6.41
N GLN A 187 13.60 -5.85 5.89
CA GLN A 187 12.45 -5.41 5.09
C GLN A 187 11.16 -5.35 5.92
N SER A 188 11.25 -5.43 7.25
CA SER A 188 10.08 -5.40 8.14
C SER A 188 9.36 -4.05 8.13
N HIS A 189 10.03 -2.99 7.66
CA HIS A 189 9.51 -1.63 7.56
C HIS A 189 8.87 -1.31 6.20
N PHE A 190 9.00 -2.22 5.23
CA PHE A 190 8.51 -1.97 3.88
C PHE A 190 7.00 -2.15 3.82
N LEU A 191 6.36 -1.36 2.97
CA LEU A 191 5.09 -1.80 2.39
C LEU A 191 5.39 -3.04 1.55
N LYS A 192 4.58 -4.09 1.69
CA LYS A 192 4.56 -5.20 0.73
C LYS A 192 3.13 -5.50 0.35
N ILE A 193 2.85 -5.64 -0.95
CA ILE A 193 1.57 -6.10 -1.48
C ILE A 193 1.87 -7.26 -2.41
N ASN A 194 1.59 -8.47 -1.93
CA ASN A 194 1.80 -9.70 -2.65
C ASN A 194 0.44 -10.27 -3.05
N ALA A 195 0.25 -10.57 -4.33
CA ALA A 195 -0.96 -11.22 -4.81
C ALA A 195 -0.62 -12.51 -5.55
N THR A 196 -1.26 -13.60 -5.16
CA THR A 196 -1.23 -14.88 -5.87
C THR A 196 -2.27 -14.85 -6.99
N ILE A 197 -1.84 -15.28 -8.16
CA ILE A 197 -2.58 -15.30 -9.41
C ILE A 197 -2.83 -16.76 -9.79
N ILE A 198 -4.06 -17.08 -10.15
CA ILE A 198 -4.45 -18.41 -10.65
C ILE A 198 -5.16 -18.29 -11.98
N LYS A 199 -5.17 -19.39 -12.75
CA LYS A 199 -6.04 -19.51 -13.92
C LYS A 199 -7.48 -19.65 -13.45
N LYS A 200 -8.39 -18.97 -14.14
CA LYS A 200 -9.83 -19.17 -13.97
C LYS A 200 -10.17 -20.58 -14.44
N HIS A 201 -10.94 -21.31 -13.64
CA HIS A 201 -11.50 -22.57 -14.09
C HIS A 201 -12.48 -22.31 -15.23
N SER A 202 -12.30 -23.01 -16.35
CA SER A 202 -13.33 -23.08 -17.39
C SER A 202 -14.50 -23.86 -16.79
N ASN A 203 -15.66 -23.22 -16.67
CA ASN A 203 -16.92 -23.92 -16.42
C ASN A 203 -17.24 -24.87 -17.58
#